data_AF-A0AAE0XLI8-F1
#
_entry.id   AF-A0AAE0XLI8-F1
#
_cell.length_a   1.000
_cell.length_b   1.000
_cell.length_c   1.000
_cell.angle_alpha   90.00
_cell.angle_beta   90.00
_cell.angle_gamma   90.00
#
_symmetry.space_group_name_H-M   'P 1'
#
loop_
_entity.id
_entity.type
_entity.pdbx_description
1 polymer ?
#
loop_
_entity_poly.entity_id
_entity_poly.type
_entity_poly.pdbx_seq_one_letter_code
_entity_poly.pdbx_strand_id
1 'polypeptide(L)'
;MARPPSPSKPTPATTTAAARKVLRTLADLTSEHEITIIKISEPIATAQGTVGTNPALGRTSDISTASLDSPTPASLEADLAHYRELFAKLRFSYVEQVTKEKFIRAIVGDPPLIVTPQENAELEAENAAAKAALKALKTEVIDMVADLEARGRRLAARHENITLETAILADLPAKVEELEQQNAALRRAARLVNGEEENEEANGNDSQSGEGMKKKAGLNLPLAKTVALVEERRVRARELDRELEQLSSVVPRKRKEGERLRSETAALETKRANSTAAAREARRRRENAQGGVEDDLEAKGRWYRATETALRQMLDVKE
;
A
#
# COMPACT_ATOMS: atom_id res chain seq x y z
N MET A 1 -0.05 -51.24 -0.80
CA MET A 1 -0.34 -49.83 -1.14
C MET A 1 0.90 -49.23 -1.76
N ALA A 2 0.87 -48.96 -3.07
CA ALA A 2 1.99 -48.39 -3.81
C ALA A 2 2.13 -46.89 -3.48
N ARG A 3 3.35 -46.45 -3.18
CA ARG A 3 3.67 -45.04 -2.88
C ARG A 3 3.59 -44.24 -4.19
N PRO A 4 2.92 -43.08 -4.23
CA PRO A 4 2.80 -42.29 -5.46
C PRO A 4 4.18 -41.76 -5.89
N PRO A 5 4.45 -41.65 -7.20
CA PRO A 5 5.70 -41.11 -7.71
C PRO A 5 5.84 -39.63 -7.33
N SER A 6 7.00 -39.27 -6.78
CA SER A 6 7.38 -37.88 -6.50
C SER A 6 7.41 -37.06 -7.79
N PRO A 7 6.96 -35.79 -7.79
CA PRO A 7 7.01 -34.94 -8.97
C PRO A 7 8.46 -34.78 -9.43
N SER A 8 8.73 -35.12 -10.69
CA SER A 8 10.02 -34.92 -11.33
C SER A 8 10.37 -33.42 -11.29
N LYS A 9 11.63 -33.10 -10.95
CA LYS A 9 12.11 -31.72 -10.99
C LYS A 9 11.98 -31.20 -12.43
N PRO A 10 11.39 -30.01 -12.64
CA PRO A 10 11.25 -29.45 -13.98
C PRO A 10 12.63 -29.31 -14.63
N THR A 11 12.74 -29.76 -15.87
CA THR A 11 13.96 -29.56 -16.66
C THR A 11 14.12 -28.07 -17.00
N PRO A 12 15.35 -27.55 -17.11
CA PRO A 12 15.59 -26.13 -17.35
C PRO A 12 14.94 -25.63 -18.65
N ALA A 13 14.86 -26.49 -19.67
CA ALA A 13 14.14 -26.24 -20.93
C ALA A 13 12.62 -26.03 -20.75
N THR A 14 12.00 -26.71 -19.77
CA THR A 14 10.57 -26.52 -19.48
C THR A 14 10.33 -25.20 -18.77
N THR A 15 11.25 -24.80 -17.88
CA THR A 15 11.17 -23.53 -17.14
C THR A 15 11.37 -22.31 -18.04
N THR A 16 12.28 -22.37 -19.02
CA THR A 16 12.49 -21.27 -19.98
C THR A 16 11.32 -21.11 -20.95
N ALA A 17 10.74 -22.22 -21.43
CA ALA A 17 9.53 -22.18 -22.25
C ALA A 17 8.32 -21.59 -21.49
N ALA A 18 8.17 -21.93 -20.22
CA ALA A 18 7.14 -21.36 -19.35
C ALA A 18 7.35 -19.85 -19.13
N ALA A 19 8.59 -19.41 -18.83
CA ALA A 19 8.94 -18.00 -18.66
C ALA A 19 8.61 -17.16 -19.91
N ARG A 20 8.98 -17.66 -21.10
CA ARG A 20 8.67 -17.01 -22.39
C ARG A 20 7.17 -16.90 -22.64
N LYS A 21 6.38 -17.92 -22.27
CA LYS A 21 4.92 -17.88 -22.37
C LYS A 21 4.33 -16.80 -21.46
N VAL A 22 4.80 -16.71 -20.22
CA VAL A 22 4.34 -15.71 -19.24
C VAL A 22 4.68 -14.29 -19.72
N LEU A 23 5.90 -14.06 -20.23
CA LEU A 23 6.30 -12.76 -20.77
C LEU A 23 5.41 -12.30 -21.92
N ARG A 24 5.05 -13.20 -22.85
CA ARG A 24 4.12 -12.88 -23.94
C ARG A 24 2.75 -12.50 -23.41
N THR A 25 2.19 -13.28 -22.50
CA THR A 25 0.89 -12.95 -21.91
C THR A 25 0.90 -11.62 -21.14
N LEU A 26 2.01 -11.27 -20.48
CA LEU A 26 2.15 -9.98 -19.81
C LEU A 26 2.28 -8.83 -20.83
N ALA A 27 3.01 -9.03 -21.92
CA ALA A 27 3.11 -8.04 -23.01
C ALA A 27 1.74 -7.79 -23.66
N ASP A 28 0.95 -8.83 -23.91
CA ASP A 28 -0.39 -8.71 -24.48
C ASP A 28 -1.30 -7.91 -23.52
N LEU A 29 -1.34 -8.29 -22.23
CA LEU A 29 -2.16 -7.61 -21.22
C LEU A 29 -1.77 -6.15 -20.99
N THR A 30 -0.47 -5.83 -21.03
CA THR A 30 0.02 -4.44 -20.87
C THR A 30 -0.28 -3.58 -22.09
N SER A 31 -0.22 -4.15 -23.30
CA SER A 31 -0.58 -3.44 -24.53
C SER A 31 -2.08 -3.15 -24.62
N GLU A 32 -2.93 -4.06 -24.14
CA GLU A 32 -4.37 -3.88 -24.09
C GLU A 32 -4.80 -2.82 -23.06
N HIS A 33 -4.04 -2.65 -21.98
CA HIS A 33 -4.39 -1.81 -20.84
C HIS A 33 -3.32 -0.77 -20.51
N GLU A 34 -2.95 0.08 -21.47
CA GLU A 34 -2.15 1.27 -21.17
C GLU A 34 -2.97 2.26 -20.32
N ILE A 35 -2.87 2.13 -19.00
CA ILE A 35 -3.52 3.01 -18.03
C ILE A 35 -2.64 4.26 -17.86
N THR A 36 -2.78 5.23 -18.76
CA THR A 36 -2.19 6.56 -18.56
C THR A 36 -3.21 7.49 -17.91
N ILE A 37 -2.74 8.40 -17.05
CA ILE A 37 -3.59 9.42 -16.41
C ILE A 37 -4.43 10.16 -17.47
N ILE A 38 -3.86 10.38 -18.65
CA ILE A 38 -4.50 11.01 -19.80
C ILE A 38 -5.70 10.19 -20.30
N LYS A 39 -5.53 8.88 -20.56
CA LYS A 39 -6.62 7.97 -20.97
C LYS A 39 -7.71 7.81 -19.90
N ILE A 40 -7.34 7.87 -18.62
CA ILE A 40 -8.32 7.83 -17.51
C ILE A 40 -9.08 9.16 -17.39
N SER A 41 -8.46 10.28 -17.72
CA SER A 41 -9.07 11.61 -17.63
C SER A 41 -9.93 12.00 -18.84
N GLU A 42 -9.75 11.35 -20.00
CA GLU A 42 -10.49 11.62 -21.24
C GLU A 42 -12.02 11.47 -21.10
N PRO A 43 -12.57 10.43 -20.44
CA PRO A 43 -14.01 10.33 -20.19
C PRO A 43 -14.54 11.45 -19.29
N ILE A 44 -13.72 11.95 -18.37
CA ILE A 44 -14.11 13.02 -17.44
C ILE A 44 -14.14 14.36 -18.17
N ALA A 45 -13.13 14.64 -19.00
CA ALA A 45 -13.06 15.86 -19.80
C ALA A 45 -14.18 15.93 -20.86
N THR A 46 -14.48 14.81 -21.52
CA THR A 46 -15.56 14.72 -22.51
C THR A 46 -16.95 14.83 -21.88
N ALA A 47 -17.17 14.28 -20.67
CA ALA A 47 -18.42 14.43 -19.95
C ALA A 47 -18.66 15.88 -19.46
N GLN A 48 -17.62 16.67 -19.22
CA GLN A 48 -17.75 18.08 -18.87
C GLN A 48 -18.02 18.99 -20.08
N GLY A 49 -17.51 18.61 -21.27
CA GLY A 49 -17.77 19.33 -22.53
C GLY A 49 -19.21 19.20 -23.04
N THR A 50 -19.95 18.16 -22.66
CA THR A 50 -21.31 17.88 -23.16
C THR A 50 -22.44 18.53 -22.34
N VAL A 51 -22.15 19.14 -21.19
CA VAL A 51 -23.16 19.82 -20.34
C VAL A 51 -23.40 21.28 -20.75
N GLY A 52 -22.68 21.80 -21.76
CA GLY A 52 -22.64 23.24 -22.09
C GLY A 52 -23.16 23.69 -23.47
N THR A 53 -23.77 22.83 -24.29
CA THR A 53 -24.23 23.25 -25.63
C THR A 53 -25.60 23.91 -25.62
N ASN A 54 -25.63 25.17 -25.18
CA ASN A 54 -26.65 26.15 -25.58
C ASN A 54 -25.93 27.39 -26.14
N PRO A 55 -25.89 27.60 -27.48
CA PRO A 55 -25.01 28.58 -28.12
C PRO A 55 -25.49 30.04 -28.05
N ALA A 56 -26.48 30.38 -27.21
CA ALA A 56 -27.14 31.69 -27.23
C ALA A 56 -26.88 32.59 -26.01
N LEU A 57 -25.99 32.21 -25.08
CA LEU A 57 -25.61 33.07 -23.95
C LEU A 57 -24.09 33.05 -23.74
N GLY A 58 -23.39 33.60 -24.73
CA GLY A 58 -22.03 34.08 -24.56
C GLY A 58 -22.00 35.29 -23.62
N ARG A 59 -22.15 35.05 -22.31
CA ARG A 59 -21.60 35.95 -21.28
C ARG A 59 -20.29 35.33 -20.83
N THR A 60 -19.23 35.85 -21.42
CA THR A 60 -17.83 35.57 -21.15
C THR A 60 -17.49 35.85 -19.69
N SER A 61 -17.26 34.79 -18.91
CA SER A 61 -16.33 34.82 -17.78
C SER A 61 -15.24 33.80 -18.10
N ASP A 62 -14.38 34.22 -19.01
CA ASP A 62 -13.27 33.47 -19.57
C ASP A 62 -12.09 33.55 -18.59
N ILE A 63 -12.07 32.65 -17.60
CA ILE A 63 -10.93 32.46 -16.67
C ILE A 63 -10.56 30.96 -16.53
N SER A 64 -11.44 30.03 -16.93
CA SER A 64 -11.30 28.60 -16.61
C SER A 64 -10.84 27.70 -17.76
N THR A 65 -10.54 28.23 -18.94
CA THR A 65 -10.25 27.42 -20.15
C THR A 65 -8.75 27.26 -20.43
N ALA A 66 -7.89 28.12 -19.88
CA ALA A 66 -6.45 28.11 -20.14
C ALA A 66 -5.68 27.00 -19.38
N SER A 67 -6.23 26.43 -18.30
CA SER A 67 -5.54 25.40 -17.47
C SER A 67 -5.60 23.98 -18.03
N LEU A 68 -6.33 23.74 -19.14
CA LEU A 68 -6.49 22.41 -19.72
C LEU A 68 -5.49 22.09 -20.83
N ASP A 69 -4.62 23.04 -21.21
CA ASP A 69 -3.73 22.90 -22.37
C ASP A 69 -2.50 21.99 -22.10
N SER A 70 -2.23 21.64 -20.84
CA SER A 70 -1.25 20.59 -20.48
C SER A 70 -1.42 20.12 -19.02
N PRO A 71 -2.22 19.07 -18.75
CA PRO A 71 -2.42 18.57 -17.40
C PRO A 71 -1.14 17.87 -16.90
N THR A 72 -0.23 18.64 -16.32
CA THR A 72 0.84 18.09 -15.47
C THR A 72 0.30 17.90 -14.05
N PRO A 73 0.76 16.88 -13.30
CA PRO A 73 0.27 16.64 -11.94
C PRO A 73 0.37 17.87 -11.02
N ALA A 74 1.43 18.66 -11.18
CA ALA A 74 1.63 19.91 -10.43
C ALA A 74 0.65 21.03 -10.82
N SER A 75 0.24 21.10 -12.09
CA SER A 75 -0.79 22.05 -12.55
C SER A 75 -2.14 21.75 -11.92
N LEU A 76 -2.50 20.47 -11.81
CA LEU A 76 -3.80 20.04 -11.30
C LEU A 76 -3.98 20.37 -9.81
N GLU A 77 -2.91 20.26 -9.01
CA GLU A 77 -2.96 20.66 -7.59
C GLU A 77 -3.16 22.19 -7.43
N ALA A 78 -2.46 22.99 -8.25
CA ALA A 78 -2.61 24.44 -8.26
C ALA A 78 -4.03 24.86 -8.69
N ASP A 79 -4.58 24.19 -9.71
CA ASP A 79 -5.95 24.41 -10.18
C ASP A 79 -6.99 24.08 -9.10
N LEU A 80 -6.85 22.93 -8.43
CA LEU A 80 -7.76 22.56 -7.34
C LEU A 80 -7.71 23.54 -6.17
N ALA A 81 -6.54 24.10 -5.85
CA ALA A 81 -6.41 25.14 -4.84
C ALA A 81 -7.11 26.44 -5.29
N HIS A 82 -6.88 26.86 -6.53
CA HIS A 82 -7.51 28.04 -7.11
C HIS A 82 -9.04 27.93 -7.13
N TYR A 83 -9.58 26.81 -7.61
CA TYR A 83 -11.03 26.58 -7.65
C TYR A 83 -11.65 26.55 -6.25
N ARG A 84 -10.98 25.96 -5.26
CA ARG A 84 -11.46 25.98 -3.87
C ARG A 84 -11.62 27.40 -3.35
N GLU A 85 -10.63 28.26 -3.60
CA GLU A 85 -10.69 29.65 -3.20
C GLU A 85 -11.77 30.44 -3.96
N LEU A 86 -11.84 30.26 -5.29
CA LEU A 86 -12.84 30.90 -6.14
C LEU A 86 -14.27 30.52 -5.72
N PHE A 87 -14.55 29.23 -5.55
CA PHE A 87 -15.88 28.76 -5.15
C PHE A 87 -16.22 29.17 -3.73
N ALA A 88 -15.26 29.25 -2.81
CA ALA A 88 -15.50 29.79 -1.47
C ALA A 88 -15.93 31.27 -1.52
N LYS A 89 -15.22 32.09 -2.32
CA LYS A 89 -15.55 33.51 -2.53
C LYS A 89 -16.92 33.68 -3.21
N LEU A 90 -17.18 32.89 -4.26
CA LEU A 90 -18.44 32.95 -5.01
C LEU A 90 -19.62 32.51 -4.14
N ARG A 91 -19.47 31.44 -3.35
CA ARG A 91 -20.49 30.97 -2.41
C ARG A 91 -20.78 32.04 -1.35
N PHE A 92 -19.75 32.68 -0.79
CA PHE A 92 -19.94 33.76 0.19
C PHE A 92 -20.72 34.94 -0.42
N SER A 93 -20.26 35.44 -1.58
CA SER A 93 -20.92 36.55 -2.28
C SER A 93 -22.36 36.23 -2.64
N TYR A 94 -22.65 35.02 -3.10
CA TYR A 94 -23.99 34.59 -3.48
C TYR A 94 -24.92 34.51 -2.27
N VAL A 95 -24.49 33.86 -1.19
CA VAL A 95 -25.29 33.75 0.04
C VAL A 95 -25.57 35.12 0.62
N GLU A 96 -24.57 36.01 0.67
CA GLU A 96 -24.73 37.39 1.12
C GLU A 96 -25.72 38.16 0.24
N GLN A 97 -25.63 38.05 -1.09
CA GLN A 97 -26.53 38.76 -1.98
C GLN A 97 -27.97 38.26 -1.87
N VAL A 98 -28.18 36.95 -1.87
CA VAL A 98 -29.53 36.34 -1.75
C VAL A 98 -30.15 36.66 -0.39
N THR A 99 -29.36 36.66 0.68
CA THR A 99 -29.87 37.03 2.02
C THR A 99 -30.23 38.51 2.10
N LYS A 100 -29.41 39.41 1.55
CA LYS A 100 -29.73 40.83 1.45
C LYS A 100 -31.02 41.06 0.65
N GLU A 101 -31.15 40.43 -0.53
CA GLU A 101 -32.34 40.56 -1.36
C GLU A 101 -33.59 40.03 -0.65
N LYS A 102 -33.51 38.82 -0.08
CA LYS A 102 -34.62 38.21 0.65
C LYS A 102 -35.05 39.04 1.85
N PHE A 103 -34.09 39.65 2.57
CA PHE A 103 -34.37 40.56 3.68
C PHE A 103 -35.09 41.83 3.22
N ILE A 104 -34.59 42.48 2.16
CA ILE A 104 -35.24 43.68 1.59
C ILE A 104 -36.66 43.35 1.12
N ARG A 105 -36.85 42.20 0.46
CA ARG A 105 -38.19 41.76 0.03
C ARG A 105 -39.12 41.49 1.20
N ALA A 106 -38.61 40.93 2.29
CA ALA A 106 -39.40 40.65 3.49
C ALA A 106 -39.90 41.93 4.20
N ILE A 107 -39.10 43.00 4.20
CA ILE A 107 -39.47 44.28 4.83
C ILE A 107 -40.25 45.22 3.91
N VAL A 108 -40.02 45.16 2.59
CA VAL A 108 -40.70 46.02 1.59
C VAL A 108 -41.94 45.35 0.98
N GLY A 109 -42.07 44.03 1.12
CA GLY A 109 -43.22 43.27 0.61
C GLY A 109 -44.52 43.63 1.33
N ASP A 110 -45.63 43.60 0.60
CA ASP A 110 -46.98 43.83 1.12
C ASP A 110 -47.81 42.55 0.92
N PRO A 111 -48.16 41.79 1.98
CA PRO A 111 -47.93 42.07 3.41
C PRO A 111 -46.48 41.76 3.86
N PRO A 112 -45.98 42.46 4.90
CA PRO A 112 -44.63 42.24 5.42
C PRO A 112 -44.50 40.83 6.01
N LEU A 113 -43.39 40.17 5.70
CA LEU A 113 -43.13 38.81 6.20
C LEU A 113 -42.62 38.90 7.65
N ILE A 114 -43.49 38.58 8.61
CA ILE A 114 -43.14 38.52 10.04
C ILE A 114 -42.80 37.07 10.38
N VAL A 115 -41.54 36.80 10.66
CA VAL A 115 -41.08 35.47 11.06
C VAL A 115 -41.55 35.18 12.49
N THR A 116 -42.31 34.10 12.65
CA THR A 116 -42.80 33.71 13.98
C THR A 116 -41.75 32.89 14.77
N PRO A 117 -41.77 32.92 16.11
CA PRO A 117 -40.88 32.07 16.92
C PRO A 117 -41.05 30.57 16.63
N GLN A 118 -42.25 30.15 16.22
CA GLN A 118 -42.56 28.77 15.84
C GLN A 118 -41.88 28.39 14.52
N GLU A 119 -41.99 29.24 13.49
CA GLU A 119 -41.27 29.04 12.21
C GLU A 119 -39.75 28.98 12.41
N ASN A 120 -39.20 29.81 13.30
CA ASN A 120 -37.78 29.74 13.63
C ASN A 120 -37.41 28.41 14.29
N ALA A 121 -38.22 27.92 15.23
CA ALA A 121 -37.98 26.63 15.89
C ALA A 121 -38.05 25.45 14.88
N GLU A 122 -38.99 25.49 13.94
CA GLU A 122 -39.10 24.50 12.86
C GLU A 122 -37.88 24.54 11.91
N LEU A 123 -37.48 25.74 11.46
CA LEU A 123 -36.30 25.92 10.62
C LEU A 123 -34.99 25.54 11.32
N GLU A 124 -34.89 25.75 12.64
CA GLU A 124 -33.76 25.31 13.44
C GLU A 124 -33.69 23.78 13.51
N ALA A 125 -34.83 23.11 13.70
CA ALA A 125 -34.91 21.65 13.69
C ALA A 125 -34.54 21.06 12.32
N GLU A 126 -35.07 21.61 11.23
CA GLU A 126 -34.72 21.21 9.86
C GLU A 126 -33.23 21.42 9.56
N ASN A 127 -32.68 22.58 9.93
CA ASN A 127 -31.25 22.85 9.76
C ASN A 127 -30.39 21.93 10.60
N ALA A 128 -30.82 21.55 11.81
CA ALA A 128 -30.09 20.59 12.64
C ALA A 128 -30.06 19.21 11.98
N ALA A 129 -31.19 18.74 11.45
CA ALA A 129 -31.27 17.47 10.70
C ALA A 129 -30.41 17.50 9.43
N ALA A 130 -30.51 18.56 8.62
CA ALA A 130 -29.70 18.73 7.41
C ALA A 130 -28.20 18.82 7.73
N LYS A 131 -27.81 19.53 8.80
CA LYS A 131 -26.42 19.59 9.26
C LYS A 131 -25.90 18.24 9.74
N ALA A 132 -26.73 17.45 10.42
CA ALA A 132 -26.36 16.09 10.84
C ALA A 132 -26.15 15.17 9.63
N ALA A 133 -27.07 15.19 8.66
CA ALA A 133 -26.94 14.43 7.42
C ALA A 133 -25.69 14.85 6.61
N LEU A 134 -25.44 16.16 6.48
CA LEU A 134 -24.24 16.67 5.81
C LEU A 134 -22.95 16.26 6.51
N LYS A 135 -22.92 16.22 7.85
CA LYS A 135 -21.76 15.75 8.60
C LYS A 135 -21.50 14.27 8.37
N ALA A 136 -22.55 13.44 8.39
CA ALA A 136 -22.44 12.00 8.11
C ALA A 136 -21.92 11.74 6.69
N LEU A 137 -22.46 12.43 5.68
CA LEU A 137 -22.00 12.29 4.31
C LEU A 137 -20.55 12.78 4.13
N LYS A 138 -20.16 13.88 4.81
CA LYS A 138 -18.78 14.35 4.79
C LYS A 138 -17.82 13.32 5.38
N THR A 139 -18.17 12.70 6.50
CA THR A 139 -17.33 11.64 7.09
C THR A 139 -17.22 10.45 6.15
N GLU A 140 -18.32 10.02 5.53
CA GLU A 140 -18.32 8.92 4.56
C GLU A 140 -17.43 9.23 3.35
N VAL A 141 -17.53 10.43 2.77
CA VAL A 141 -16.68 10.84 1.64
C VAL A 141 -15.21 10.88 2.03
N ILE A 142 -14.88 11.38 3.22
CA ILE A 142 -13.50 11.38 3.72
C ILE A 142 -12.97 9.95 3.86
N ASP A 143 -13.78 9.05 4.40
CA ASP A 143 -13.41 7.64 4.57
C ASP A 143 -13.23 6.94 3.21
N MET A 144 -14.12 7.18 2.24
CA MET A 144 -14.00 6.67 0.88
C MET A 144 -12.73 7.18 0.19
N VAL A 145 -12.41 8.47 0.32
CA VAL A 145 -11.18 9.05 -0.24
C VAL A 145 -9.95 8.41 0.39
N ALA A 146 -9.94 8.23 1.72
CA ALA A 146 -8.83 7.58 2.42
C ALA A 146 -8.63 6.11 1.97
N ASP A 147 -9.71 5.35 1.78
CA ASP A 147 -9.61 3.98 1.26
C ASP A 147 -9.13 3.96 -0.21
N LEU A 148 -9.61 4.88 -1.05
CA LEU A 148 -9.15 5.02 -2.43
C LEU A 148 -7.66 5.37 -2.51
N GLU A 149 -7.17 6.28 -1.68
CA GLU A 149 -5.74 6.59 -1.60
C GLU A 149 -4.92 5.38 -1.16
N ALA A 150 -5.39 4.65 -0.13
CA ALA A 150 -4.72 3.47 0.37
C ALA A 150 -4.68 2.33 -0.68
N ARG A 151 -5.76 2.18 -1.47
CA ARG A 151 -5.81 1.25 -2.60
C ARG A 151 -4.90 1.71 -3.73
N GLY A 152 -4.90 2.99 -4.05
CA GLY A 152 -4.02 3.59 -5.06
C GLY A 152 -2.54 3.36 -4.76
N ARG A 153 -2.09 3.62 -3.53
CA ARG A 153 -0.71 3.35 -3.10
C ARG A 153 -0.36 1.87 -3.16
N ARG A 154 -1.27 0.98 -2.74
CA ARG A 154 -1.07 -0.47 -2.83
C ARG A 154 -0.97 -0.96 -4.27
N LEU A 155 -1.79 -0.40 -5.16
CA LEU A 155 -1.76 -0.71 -6.59
C LEU A 155 -0.46 -0.24 -7.23
N ALA A 156 -0.03 0.99 -6.95
CA ALA A 156 1.24 1.54 -7.44
C ALA A 156 2.43 0.66 -7.03
N ALA A 157 2.53 0.30 -5.76
CA ALA A 157 3.61 -0.57 -5.27
C ALA A 157 3.59 -1.97 -5.91
N ARG A 158 2.40 -2.54 -6.14
CA ARG A 158 2.27 -3.83 -6.85
C ARG A 158 2.67 -3.72 -8.32
N HIS A 159 2.26 -2.64 -8.98
CA HIS A 159 2.63 -2.38 -10.36
C HIS A 159 4.15 -2.23 -10.50
N GLU A 160 4.78 -1.43 -9.64
CA GLU A 160 6.24 -1.32 -9.58
C GLU A 160 6.91 -2.68 -9.40
N ASN A 161 6.45 -3.49 -8.44
CA ASN A 161 7.01 -4.82 -8.24
C ASN A 161 6.84 -5.73 -9.47
N ILE A 162 5.66 -5.76 -10.08
CA ILE A 162 5.41 -6.55 -11.31
C ILE A 162 6.29 -6.06 -12.45
N THR A 163 6.50 -4.75 -12.61
CA THR A 163 7.40 -4.22 -13.65
C THR A 163 8.84 -4.66 -13.43
N LEU A 164 9.32 -4.65 -12.18
CA LEU A 164 10.65 -5.13 -11.82
C LEU A 164 10.79 -6.65 -12.07
N GLU A 165 9.82 -7.44 -11.61
CA GLU A 165 9.79 -8.89 -11.83
C GLU A 165 9.71 -9.24 -13.32
N THR A 166 8.98 -8.46 -14.11
CA THR A 166 8.88 -8.64 -15.56
C THR A 166 10.22 -8.34 -16.24
N ALA A 167 10.92 -7.29 -15.81
CA ALA A 167 12.27 -6.98 -16.33
C ALA A 167 13.25 -8.10 -16.00
N ILE A 168 13.25 -8.60 -14.75
CA ILE A 168 14.08 -9.74 -14.34
C ILE A 168 13.73 -11.00 -15.16
N LEU A 169 12.43 -11.27 -15.34
CA LEU A 169 11.97 -12.42 -16.10
C LEU A 169 12.37 -12.34 -17.59
N ALA A 170 12.48 -11.14 -18.16
CA ALA A 170 12.95 -10.92 -19.52
C ALA A 170 14.42 -11.34 -19.71
N ASP A 171 15.26 -11.10 -18.70
CA ASP A 171 16.71 -11.39 -18.75
C ASP A 171 17.03 -12.86 -18.43
N LEU A 172 16.22 -13.52 -17.59
CA LEU A 172 16.46 -14.88 -17.11
C LEU A 172 16.67 -15.92 -18.23
N PRO A 173 15.82 -15.99 -19.28
CA PRO A 173 15.98 -16.96 -20.36
C PRO A 173 17.34 -16.87 -21.06
N ALA A 174 17.83 -15.66 -21.32
CA ALA A 174 19.13 -15.45 -21.94
C ALA A 174 20.26 -15.92 -21.02
N LYS A 175 20.17 -15.63 -19.71
CA LYS A 175 21.16 -16.10 -18.74
C LYS A 175 21.17 -17.63 -18.59
N VAL A 176 20.01 -18.28 -18.66
CA VAL A 176 19.91 -19.74 -18.63
C VAL A 176 20.57 -20.34 -19.87
N GLU A 177 20.31 -19.81 -21.06
CA GLU A 177 20.95 -20.27 -22.30
C GLU A 177 22.48 -20.09 -22.25
N GLU A 178 22.97 -18.97 -21.73
CA GLU A 178 24.41 -18.75 -21.53
C GLU A 178 25.03 -19.80 -20.58
N LEU A 179 24.40 -20.06 -19.43
CA LEU A 179 24.87 -21.04 -18.45
C LEU A 179 24.79 -22.48 -18.98
N GLU A 180 23.82 -22.79 -19.83
CA GLU A 180 23.70 -24.07 -20.52
C GLU A 180 24.81 -24.26 -21.56
N GLN A 181 25.13 -23.22 -22.33
CA GLN A 181 26.24 -23.22 -23.27
C GLN A 181 27.59 -23.39 -22.55
N GLN A 182 27.79 -22.68 -21.43
CA GLN A 182 28.98 -22.84 -20.58
C GLN A 182 29.07 -24.24 -19.99
N ASN A 183 27.96 -24.81 -19.49
CA ASN A 183 27.92 -26.19 -19.01
C ASN A 183 28.24 -27.19 -20.13
N ALA A 184 27.70 -26.99 -21.33
CA ALA A 184 27.98 -27.84 -22.48
C ALA A 184 29.44 -27.74 -22.91
N ALA A 185 30.04 -26.54 -22.88
CA ALA A 185 31.46 -26.34 -23.13
C ALA A 185 32.34 -27.03 -22.07
N LEU A 186 32.03 -26.86 -20.78
CA LEU A 186 32.74 -27.52 -19.69
C LEU A 186 32.60 -29.05 -19.75
N ARG A 187 31.42 -29.58 -20.08
CA ARG A 187 31.21 -31.03 -20.27
C ARG A 187 31.99 -31.57 -21.45
N ARG A 188 32.06 -30.82 -22.56
CA ARG A 188 32.91 -31.18 -23.71
C ARG A 188 34.39 -31.16 -23.34
N ALA A 189 34.86 -30.10 -22.68
CA ALA A 189 36.22 -30.00 -22.19
C ALA A 189 36.58 -31.13 -21.21
N ALA A 190 35.67 -31.47 -20.29
CA ALA A 190 35.84 -32.59 -19.36
C ALA A 190 35.90 -33.94 -20.09
N ARG A 191 35.08 -34.14 -21.14
CA ARG A 191 35.17 -35.35 -21.99
C ARG A 191 36.49 -35.43 -22.75
N LEU A 192 37.03 -34.30 -23.20
CA LEU A 192 38.32 -34.23 -23.88
C LEU A 192 39.51 -34.44 -22.92
N VAL A 193 39.44 -33.90 -21.70
CA VAL A 193 40.44 -34.12 -20.64
C VAL A 193 40.38 -35.56 -20.11
N ASN A 194 39.21 -36.19 -20.13
CA ASN A 194 39.00 -37.60 -19.80
C ASN A 194 39.10 -38.52 -21.03
N GLY A 195 39.80 -38.12 -22.09
CA GLY A 195 39.86 -38.86 -23.35
C GLY A 195 40.22 -40.34 -23.20
N GLU A 196 39.55 -41.16 -24.04
CA GLU A 196 39.88 -42.55 -24.40
C GLU A 196 39.47 -43.66 -23.42
N GLU A 197 38.16 -43.95 -23.34
CA GLU A 197 37.68 -45.33 -23.33
C GLU A 197 36.54 -45.45 -24.35
N GLU A 198 36.91 -45.58 -25.62
CA GLU A 198 36.07 -46.32 -26.57
C GLU A 198 36.08 -47.78 -26.14
N ASN A 199 35.03 -48.21 -25.45
CA ASN A 199 34.57 -49.59 -25.42
C ASN A 199 33.05 -49.56 -25.28
N GLU A 200 32.40 -49.16 -26.36
CA GLU A 200 31.07 -49.66 -26.65
C GLU A 200 31.22 -51.12 -27.10
N GLU A 201 31.29 -52.05 -26.16
CA GLU A 201 30.81 -53.40 -26.41
C GLU A 201 30.25 -54.00 -25.11
N ALA A 202 28.92 -54.12 -25.14
CA ALA A 202 28.12 -55.18 -24.55
C ALA A 202 28.21 -55.41 -23.02
N ASN A 203 27.03 -55.15 -22.43
CA ASN A 203 26.28 -56.13 -21.63
C ASN A 203 26.19 -55.85 -20.12
N GLY A 204 24.92 -55.73 -19.68
CA GLY A 204 24.47 -56.35 -18.44
C GLY A 204 24.77 -55.61 -17.14
N ASN A 205 23.79 -54.82 -16.71
CA ASN A 205 23.23 -54.88 -15.36
C ASN A 205 24.25 -54.98 -14.20
N ASP A 206 24.56 -53.87 -13.54
CA ASP A 206 24.25 -53.83 -12.11
C ASP A 206 24.21 -52.43 -11.52
N SER A 207 23.30 -52.31 -10.58
CA SER A 207 23.03 -51.12 -9.80
C SER A 207 24.19 -50.80 -8.85
N GLN A 208 24.25 -49.53 -8.43
CA GLN A 208 24.83 -49.04 -7.17
C GLN A 208 26.23 -48.39 -7.22
N SER A 209 26.23 -47.10 -6.86
CA SER A 209 27.34 -46.29 -6.28
C SER A 209 28.36 -45.60 -7.21
N GLY A 210 27.91 -44.52 -7.87
CA GLY A 210 28.77 -43.55 -8.59
C GLY A 210 29.77 -42.74 -7.75
N GLU A 211 29.91 -43.00 -6.44
CA GLU A 211 30.94 -42.40 -5.57
C GLU A 211 32.20 -43.26 -5.41
N GLY A 212 32.12 -44.57 -5.69
CA GLY A 212 33.27 -45.48 -5.60
C GLY A 212 34.29 -45.31 -6.74
N MET A 213 33.80 -44.96 -7.95
CA MET A 213 34.64 -44.83 -9.15
C MET A 213 35.59 -43.61 -9.07
N LYS A 214 35.10 -42.47 -8.54
CA LYS A 214 35.92 -41.26 -8.34
C LYS A 214 36.99 -41.42 -7.25
N LYS A 215 36.70 -42.21 -6.20
CA LYS A 215 37.68 -42.52 -5.14
C LYS A 215 38.79 -43.44 -5.62
N LYS A 216 38.49 -44.42 -6.49
CA LYS A 216 39.50 -45.30 -7.11
C LYS A 216 40.35 -44.60 -8.17
N ALA A 217 39.77 -43.70 -8.96
CA ALA A 217 40.53 -42.88 -9.92
C ALA A 217 41.55 -41.95 -9.22
N GLY A 218 41.24 -41.46 -8.02
CA GLY A 218 42.14 -40.64 -7.20
C GLY A 218 43.32 -41.40 -6.57
N LEU A 219 43.20 -42.72 -6.42
CA LEU A 219 44.22 -43.59 -5.80
C LEU A 219 45.28 -44.07 -6.80
N ASN A 220 45.04 -43.91 -8.10
CA ASN A 220 45.94 -44.32 -9.19
C ASN A 220 46.58 -43.11 -9.91
N LEU A 221 46.72 -41.95 -9.24
CA LEU A 221 47.46 -40.83 -9.82
C LEU A 221 48.97 -40.98 -9.60
N PRO A 222 49.81 -40.66 -10.61
CA PRO A 222 51.25 -40.52 -10.43
C PRO A 222 51.58 -39.59 -9.26
N LEU A 223 52.65 -39.91 -8.50
CA LEU A 223 53.06 -39.19 -7.29
C LEU A 223 53.17 -37.66 -7.48
N ALA A 224 53.63 -37.21 -8.66
CA ALA A 224 53.71 -35.79 -8.97
C ALA A 224 52.32 -35.09 -8.97
N LYS A 225 51.29 -35.77 -9.49
CA LYS A 225 49.93 -35.21 -9.53
C LYS A 225 49.26 -35.23 -8.16
N THR A 226 49.55 -36.21 -7.30
CA THR A 226 49.03 -36.23 -5.92
C THR A 226 49.64 -35.14 -5.06
N VAL A 227 50.96 -34.88 -5.20
CA VAL A 227 51.63 -33.76 -4.51
C VAL A 227 51.05 -32.42 -4.95
N ALA A 228 50.85 -32.20 -6.25
CA ALA A 228 50.22 -30.98 -6.76
C ALA A 228 48.81 -30.77 -6.19
N LEU A 229 48.01 -31.84 -6.13
CA LEU A 229 46.64 -31.79 -5.62
C LEU A 229 46.58 -31.60 -4.09
N VAL A 230 47.59 -32.08 -3.37
CA VAL A 230 47.76 -31.81 -1.93
C VAL A 230 48.14 -30.35 -1.70
N GLU A 231 49.06 -29.78 -2.48
CA GLU A 231 49.41 -28.37 -2.37
C GLU A 231 48.23 -27.45 -2.74
N GLU A 232 47.48 -27.78 -3.78
CA GLU A 232 46.26 -27.04 -4.15
C GLU A 232 45.22 -27.09 -3.02
N ARG A 233 45.00 -28.27 -2.40
CA ARG A 233 44.10 -28.40 -1.24
C ARG A 233 44.62 -27.63 -0.02
N ARG A 234 45.94 -27.58 0.19
CA ARG A 234 46.56 -26.79 1.28
C ARG A 234 46.38 -25.30 1.07
N VAL A 235 46.51 -24.81 -0.17
CA VAL A 235 46.23 -23.42 -0.52
C VAL A 235 44.77 -23.08 -0.24
N ARG A 236 43.84 -23.92 -0.74
CA ARG A 236 42.40 -23.75 -0.49
C ARG A 236 42.04 -23.80 1.00
N ALA A 237 42.68 -24.67 1.78
CA ALA A 237 42.49 -24.71 3.23
C ALA A 237 42.95 -23.41 3.90
N ARG A 238 44.13 -22.88 3.52
CA ARG A 238 44.63 -21.60 4.04
C ARG A 238 43.75 -20.41 3.64
N GLU A 239 43.15 -20.43 2.45
CA GLU A 239 42.19 -19.40 2.01
C GLU A 239 40.93 -19.44 2.86
N LEU A 240 40.35 -20.63 3.06
CA LEU A 240 39.18 -20.81 3.94
C LEU A 240 39.47 -20.41 5.39
N ASP A 241 40.66 -20.73 5.92
CA ASP A 241 41.06 -20.32 7.26
C ASP A 241 41.16 -18.78 7.38
N ARG A 242 41.69 -18.10 6.36
CA ARG A 242 41.73 -16.63 6.31
C ARG A 242 40.33 -16.02 6.25
N GLU A 243 39.43 -16.59 5.46
CA GLU A 243 38.03 -16.15 5.40
C GLU A 243 37.31 -16.35 6.73
N LEU A 244 37.54 -17.49 7.40
CA LEU A 244 37.02 -17.75 8.74
C LEU A 244 37.58 -16.77 9.78
N GLU A 245 38.86 -16.42 9.70
CA GLU A 245 39.48 -15.45 10.60
C GLU A 245 38.91 -14.05 10.36
N GLN A 246 38.75 -13.64 9.10
CA GLN A 246 38.08 -12.39 8.75
C GLN A 246 36.65 -12.34 9.26
N LEU A 247 35.85 -13.38 9.02
CA LEU A 247 34.47 -13.45 9.49
C LEU A 247 34.38 -13.49 11.02
N SER A 248 35.26 -14.25 11.68
CA SER A 248 35.29 -14.32 13.15
C SER A 248 35.62 -12.98 13.80
N SER A 249 36.39 -12.11 13.12
CA SER A 249 36.64 -10.74 13.58
C SER A 249 35.43 -9.79 13.41
N VAL A 250 34.59 -10.01 12.39
CA VAL A 250 33.44 -9.14 12.05
C VAL A 250 32.19 -9.51 12.84
N VAL A 251 31.95 -10.80 13.09
CA VAL A 251 30.80 -11.33 13.85
C VAL A 251 30.59 -10.64 15.20
N PRO A 252 31.59 -10.46 16.08
CA PRO A 252 31.37 -9.81 17.38
C PRO A 252 30.99 -8.32 17.24
N ARG A 253 31.50 -7.61 16.22
CA ARG A 253 31.12 -6.22 15.96
C ARG A 253 29.66 -6.13 15.53
N LYS A 254 29.25 -6.97 14.56
CA LYS A 254 27.85 -7.04 14.11
C LYS A 254 26.89 -7.50 15.20
N ARG A 255 27.33 -8.39 16.09
CA ARG A 255 26.56 -8.77 17.28
C ARG A 255 26.35 -7.60 18.24
N LYS A 256 27.40 -6.83 18.55
CA LYS A 256 27.30 -5.62 19.38
C LYS A 256 26.40 -4.56 18.75
N GLU A 257 26.50 -4.33 17.43
CA GLU A 257 25.59 -3.45 16.68
C GLU A 257 24.14 -3.93 16.79
N GLY A 258 23.90 -5.23 16.63
CA GLY A 258 22.57 -5.83 16.79
C GLY A 258 22.02 -5.69 18.21
N GLU A 259 22.85 -5.91 19.23
CA GLU A 259 22.46 -5.72 20.64
C GLU A 259 22.14 -4.25 20.96
N ARG A 260 22.91 -3.30 20.40
CA ARG A 260 22.63 -1.86 20.50
C ARG A 260 21.32 -1.48 19.82
N LEU A 261 21.08 -1.94 18.60
CA LEU A 261 19.83 -1.67 17.90
C LEU A 261 18.63 -2.26 18.65
N ARG A 262 18.78 -3.47 19.24
CA ARG A 262 17.74 -4.08 20.08
C ARG A 262 17.43 -3.26 21.34
N SER A 263 18.45 -2.69 21.99
CA SER A 263 18.21 -1.84 23.16
C SER A 263 17.56 -0.51 22.77
N GLU A 264 17.94 0.08 21.63
CA GLU A 264 17.29 1.26 21.07
C GLU A 264 15.83 0.97 20.69
N THR A 265 15.52 -0.16 20.03
CA THR A 265 14.14 -0.54 19.72
C THR A 265 13.31 -0.79 20.97
N ALA A 266 13.86 -1.46 21.99
CA ALA A 266 13.17 -1.67 23.26
C ALA A 266 12.86 -0.34 23.98
N ALA A 267 13.78 0.62 23.95
CA ALA A 267 13.55 1.97 24.47
C ALA A 267 12.47 2.72 23.68
N LEU A 268 12.38 2.54 22.36
CA LEU A 268 11.32 3.13 21.54
C LEU A 268 9.96 2.45 21.77
N GLU A 269 9.92 1.14 21.96
CA GLU A 269 8.70 0.40 22.29
C GLU A 269 8.13 0.81 23.65
N THR A 270 8.97 0.99 24.67
CA THR A 270 8.55 1.52 25.97
C THR A 270 8.04 2.95 25.87
N LYS A 271 8.69 3.83 25.10
CA LYS A 271 8.16 5.19 24.82
C LYS A 271 6.81 5.16 24.12
N ARG A 272 6.61 4.26 23.16
CA ARG A 272 5.32 4.04 22.48
C ARG A 272 4.26 3.50 23.44
N ALA A 273 4.61 2.57 24.31
CA ALA A 273 3.70 2.05 25.33
C ALA A 273 3.27 3.17 26.30
N ASN A 274 4.20 4.02 26.73
CA ASN A 274 3.91 5.14 27.62
C ASN A 274 3.04 6.20 26.93
N SER A 275 3.32 6.56 25.67
CA SER A 275 2.50 7.53 24.94
C SER A 275 1.10 7.02 24.65
N THR A 276 0.96 5.73 24.31
CA THR A 276 -0.35 5.10 24.11
C THR A 276 -1.13 4.98 25.43
N ALA A 277 -0.46 4.69 26.55
CA ALA A 277 -1.07 4.71 27.87
C ALA A 277 -1.52 6.13 28.28
N ALA A 278 -0.68 7.14 28.08
CA ALA A 278 -1.03 8.54 28.34
C ALA A 278 -2.21 9.01 27.48
N ALA A 279 -2.26 8.63 26.20
CA ALA A 279 -3.37 8.93 25.32
C ALA A 279 -4.68 8.25 25.77
N ARG A 280 -4.61 6.99 26.22
CA ARG A 280 -5.76 6.27 26.78
C ARG A 280 -6.23 6.90 28.09
N GLU A 281 -5.32 7.32 28.95
CA GLU A 281 -5.66 7.98 30.21
C GLU A 281 -6.24 9.38 29.98
N ALA A 282 -5.71 10.14 29.02
CA ALA A 282 -6.29 11.43 28.60
C ALA A 282 -7.71 11.25 28.03
N ARG A 283 -7.93 10.21 27.22
CA ARG A 283 -9.27 9.85 26.74
C ARG A 283 -10.20 9.50 27.88
N ARG A 284 -9.76 8.66 28.82
CA ARG A 284 -10.55 8.30 30.01
C ARG A 284 -10.85 9.51 30.89
N ARG A 285 -9.90 10.43 31.08
CA ARG A 285 -10.13 11.69 31.80
C ARG A 285 -11.18 12.55 31.11
N ARG A 286 -11.16 12.63 29.77
CA ARG A 286 -12.18 13.35 29.00
C ARG A 286 -13.56 12.70 29.14
N GLU A 287 -13.65 11.38 29.03
CA GLU A 287 -14.90 10.63 29.20
C GLU A 287 -15.44 10.78 30.63
N ASN A 288 -14.59 10.70 31.65
CA ASN A 288 -15.00 10.92 33.04
C ASN A 288 -15.40 12.38 33.33
N ALA A 289 -14.70 13.36 32.77
CA ALA A 289 -15.05 14.78 32.91
C ALA A 289 -16.39 15.11 32.22
N GLN A 290 -16.71 14.40 31.13
CA GLN A 290 -17.96 14.56 30.41
C GLN A 290 -19.11 13.80 31.08
N GLY A 291 -18.86 12.59 31.63
CA GLY A 291 -19.83 11.79 32.37
C GLY A 291 -20.14 12.31 33.78
N GLY A 292 -19.21 13.02 34.42
CA GLY A 292 -19.46 13.62 35.74
C GLY A 292 -20.49 14.77 35.72
N VAL A 293 -20.59 15.50 34.60
CA VAL A 293 -21.59 16.57 34.45
C VAL A 293 -23.00 15.99 34.25
N GLU A 294 -23.13 14.87 33.54
CA GLU A 294 -24.40 14.16 33.40
C GLU A 294 -24.83 13.51 34.72
N ASP A 295 -23.92 12.86 35.46
CA ASP A 295 -24.21 12.28 36.78
C ASP A 295 -24.60 13.35 37.82
N ASP A 296 -23.94 14.51 37.82
CA ASP A 296 -24.29 15.63 38.72
C ASP A 296 -25.67 16.23 38.39
N LEU A 297 -26.04 16.29 37.10
CA LEU A 297 -27.35 16.74 36.66
C LEU A 297 -28.44 15.72 37.01
N GLU A 298 -28.18 14.43 36.85
CA GLU A 298 -29.09 13.37 37.28
C GLU A 298 -29.27 13.33 38.81
N ALA A 299 -28.20 13.50 39.58
CA ALA A 299 -28.26 13.57 41.04
C ALA A 299 -29.11 14.75 41.51
N LYS A 300 -28.93 15.93 40.90
CA LYS A 300 -29.80 17.10 41.16
C LYS A 300 -31.24 16.84 40.74
N GLY A 301 -31.47 16.20 39.60
CA GLY A 301 -32.83 15.84 39.15
C GLY A 301 -33.53 14.89 40.12
N ARG A 302 -32.82 13.88 40.64
CA ARG A 302 -33.34 12.97 41.67
C ARG A 302 -33.63 13.70 42.98
N TRP A 303 -32.74 14.61 43.39
CA TRP A 303 -32.95 15.43 44.58
C TRP A 303 -34.17 16.33 44.43
N TYR A 304 -34.31 17.05 43.31
CA TYR A 304 -35.46 17.91 43.05
C TYR A 304 -36.78 17.11 43.04
N ARG A 305 -36.82 15.94 42.39
CA ARG A 305 -38.00 15.06 42.44
C ARG A 305 -38.31 14.59 43.85
N ALA A 306 -37.30 14.22 44.64
CA ALA A 306 -37.50 13.83 46.03
C ALA A 306 -38.03 14.99 46.89
N THR A 307 -37.47 16.20 46.74
CA THR A 307 -37.96 17.40 47.43
C THR A 307 -39.37 17.79 46.99
N GLU A 308 -39.67 17.63 45.69
CA GLU A 308 -41.00 17.88 45.15
C GLU A 308 -42.01 16.88 45.73
N THR A 309 -41.68 15.59 45.80
CA THR A 309 -42.55 14.60 46.44
C THR A 309 -42.76 14.87 47.93
N ALA A 310 -41.72 15.29 48.67
CA ALA A 310 -41.82 15.63 50.08
C ALA A 310 -42.68 16.89 50.30
N LEU A 311 -42.47 17.94 49.50
CA LEU A 311 -43.27 19.16 49.56
C LEU A 311 -44.73 18.91 49.19
N ARG A 312 -44.99 18.08 48.17
CA ARG A 312 -46.36 17.67 47.80
C ARG A 312 -47.05 16.91 48.93
N GLN A 313 -46.33 16.02 49.63
CA GLN A 313 -46.86 15.31 50.80
C GLN A 313 -47.16 16.24 51.99
N MET A 314 -46.36 17.30 52.20
CA MET A 314 -46.60 18.27 53.28
C MET A 314 -47.72 19.27 52.97
N LEU A 315 -47.92 19.61 51.70
CA LEU A 315 -48.96 20.55 51.26
C LEU A 315 -50.32 19.87 50.97
N ASP A 316 -50.41 18.54 51.12
CA ASP A 316 -51.60 17.72 50.90
C ASP A 316 -52.31 18.01 49.56
N VAL A 317 -51.51 18.40 48.55
CA VAL A 317 -51.98 18.66 47.19
C VAL A 317 -52.13 17.29 46.52
N LYS A 318 -53.33 16.74 46.59
CA LYS A 318 -53.78 15.67 45.69
C LYS A 318 -53.88 16.22 44.27
N GLU A 319 -53.54 15.35 43.30
CA GLU A 319 -53.56 15.60 41.86
C GLU A 319 -54.74 16.45 41.36
#